data_AF-A0A8H6LRC6-F1
#
_entry.id   AF-A0A8H6LRC6-F1
#
_cell.length_a   1.000
_cell.length_b   1.000
_cell.length_c   1.000
_cell.angle_alpha   90.00
_cell.angle_beta   90.00
_cell.angle_gamma   90.00
#
_symmetry.space_group_name_H-M   'P 1'
#
loop_
_entity.id
_entity.type
_entity.pdbx_description
1 polymer ?
#
loop_
_entity_poly.entity_id
_entity_poly.type
_entity_poly.pdbx_seq_one_letter_code
_entity_poly.pdbx_strand_id
1 'polypeptide(L)'
;MLEDQIAIYAVFEGVLRQELFDFVEAWNLHKIRLQKNRPHVVHGQPWMNYHYPDPDKACNWGIPIDRQVLGEMLRPLAGIDISTCLEPETKEWCRDVLAEMGYDDVVLGNHQDPDKLRPFKRFYLALRDRIIQHIESRQPPVLAYCRAPTGGVAEYEALLARANQARQDELEDGEPAEQPLVEFSVEDEEGNDIEEVSDDGEDGDRSDGEPE
;
A
#
# COMPACT_ATOMS: atom_id res chain seq x y z
N MET A 1 13.55 -11.62 -13.69
CA MET A 1 14.27 -12.63 -12.88
C MET A 1 14.86 -11.90 -11.66
N LEU A 2 15.52 -12.55 -10.69
CA LEU A 2 16.02 -11.89 -9.46
C LEU A 2 17.02 -10.76 -9.76
N GLU A 3 17.84 -10.97 -10.77
CA GLU A 3 18.92 -10.15 -11.28
C GLU A 3 18.39 -8.85 -11.84
N ASP A 4 17.29 -8.93 -12.62
CA ASP A 4 16.61 -7.76 -13.14
C ASP A 4 16.01 -6.92 -12.01
N GLN A 5 15.43 -7.57 -10.99
CA GLN A 5 14.85 -6.86 -9.85
C GLN A 5 15.94 -6.11 -9.09
N ILE A 6 17.04 -6.79 -8.74
CA ILE A 6 18.16 -6.18 -8.04
C ILE A 6 18.74 -5.01 -8.85
N ALA A 7 18.98 -5.21 -10.15
CA ALA A 7 19.50 -4.15 -11.01
C ALA A 7 18.54 -2.96 -11.14
N ILE A 8 17.23 -3.20 -11.26
CA ILE A 8 16.22 -2.13 -11.32
C ILE A 8 16.23 -1.33 -10.02
N TYR A 9 16.16 -1.99 -8.86
CA TYR A 9 16.12 -1.28 -7.59
C TYR A 9 17.44 -0.56 -7.32
N ALA A 10 18.58 -1.19 -7.55
CA ALA A 10 19.88 -0.53 -7.31
C ALA A 10 20.07 0.76 -8.11
N VAL A 11 19.59 0.79 -9.36
CA VAL A 11 19.73 1.96 -10.24
C VAL A 11 18.60 2.96 -10.03
N PHE A 12 17.34 2.52 -10.00
CA PHE A 12 16.21 3.45 -10.07
C PHE A 12 15.59 3.79 -8.72
N GLU A 13 15.86 3.04 -7.65
CA GLU A 13 15.23 3.27 -6.33
C GLU A 13 15.43 4.71 -5.84
N GLY A 14 16.67 5.20 -5.86
CA GLY A 14 16.98 6.57 -5.43
C GLY A 14 16.33 7.63 -6.32
N VAL A 15 16.38 7.43 -7.64
CA VAL A 15 15.78 8.35 -8.62
C VAL A 15 14.27 8.43 -8.43
N LEU A 16 13.59 7.28 -8.36
CA LEU A 16 12.13 7.23 -8.19
C LEU A 16 11.69 7.82 -6.85
N ARG A 17 12.45 7.59 -5.78
CA ARG A 17 12.15 8.20 -4.47
C ARG A 17 12.31 9.72 -4.50
N GLN A 18 13.36 10.22 -5.14
CA GLN A 18 13.55 11.67 -5.27
C GLN A 18 12.44 12.30 -6.11
N GLU A 19 12.10 11.71 -7.27
CA GLU A 19 11.00 12.19 -8.12
C GLU A 19 9.65 12.20 -7.37
N LEU A 20 9.37 11.17 -6.58
CA LEU A 20 8.18 11.13 -5.74
C LEU A 20 8.19 12.23 -4.68
N PHE A 21 9.35 12.45 -4.03
CA PHE A 21 9.50 13.50 -3.04
C PHE A 21 9.29 14.89 -3.66
N ASP A 22 9.95 15.16 -4.78
CA ASP A 22 9.87 16.42 -5.52
C ASP A 22 8.43 16.67 -6.00
N PHE A 23 7.74 15.63 -6.48
CA PHE A 23 6.34 15.70 -6.85
C PHE A 23 5.47 16.11 -5.65
N VAL A 24 5.61 15.41 -4.51
CA VAL A 24 4.83 15.68 -3.30
C VAL A 24 5.10 17.09 -2.79
N GLU A 25 6.36 17.53 -2.75
CA GLU A 25 6.74 18.88 -2.33
C GLU A 25 6.12 19.94 -3.25
N ALA A 26 6.29 19.79 -4.57
CA ALA A 26 5.77 20.73 -5.55
C ALA A 26 4.25 20.84 -5.49
N TRP A 27 3.54 19.72 -5.36
CA TRP A 27 2.09 19.70 -5.24
C TRP A 27 1.61 20.30 -3.93
N ASN A 28 2.26 19.98 -2.82
CA ASN A 28 1.86 20.49 -1.51
C ASN A 28 2.10 21.99 -1.33
N LEU A 29 3.06 22.55 -2.06
CA LEU A 29 3.32 24.00 -2.12
C LEU A 29 2.42 24.75 -3.11
N HIS A 30 1.84 24.06 -4.08
CA HIS A 30 0.99 24.68 -5.10
C HIS A 30 -0.22 25.35 -4.43
N LYS A 31 -0.54 26.58 -4.85
CA LYS A 31 -1.71 27.29 -4.32
C LYS A 31 -2.95 26.98 -5.16
N ILE A 32 -3.94 26.32 -4.56
CA ILE A 32 -5.31 26.21 -5.11
C ILE A 32 -5.93 27.61 -5.09
N ARG A 33 -6.36 28.09 -6.25
CA ARG A 33 -6.93 29.43 -6.41
C ARG A 33 -8.39 29.46 -5.98
N LEU A 34 -8.80 30.57 -5.37
CA LEU A 34 -10.21 30.82 -5.04
C LEU A 34 -11.05 30.91 -6.32
N GLN A 35 -12.14 30.15 -6.38
CA GLN A 35 -13.10 30.14 -7.48
C GLN A 35 -14.41 30.81 -7.04
N LYS A 36 -14.73 31.97 -7.62
CA LYS A 36 -15.89 32.79 -7.19
C LYS A 36 -17.23 32.05 -7.21
N ASN A 37 -17.41 31.11 -8.14
CA ASN A 37 -18.66 30.38 -8.33
C ASN A 37 -18.68 29.01 -7.61
N ARG A 38 -17.68 28.72 -6.76
CA ARG A 38 -17.58 27.45 -6.04
C ARG A 38 -17.19 27.67 -4.57
N PRO A 39 -18.15 28.08 -3.72
CA PRO A 39 -17.88 28.40 -2.32
C PRO A 39 -17.48 27.16 -1.48
N HIS A 40 -17.81 25.95 -1.93
CA HIS A 40 -17.45 24.69 -1.27
C HIS A 40 -16.00 24.25 -1.53
N VAL A 41 -15.29 24.88 -2.48
CA VAL A 41 -13.91 24.49 -2.81
C VAL A 41 -12.94 25.14 -1.83
N VAL A 42 -12.14 24.31 -1.16
CA VAL A 42 -11.09 24.76 -0.27
C VAL A 42 -9.92 25.29 -1.11
N HIS A 43 -9.66 26.59 -0.98
CA HIS A 43 -8.52 27.26 -1.63
C HIS A 43 -7.33 27.34 -0.66
N GLY A 44 -6.14 27.69 -1.16
CA GLY A 44 -4.92 27.73 -0.34
C GLY A 44 -3.92 26.66 -0.75
N GLN A 45 -2.89 26.46 0.07
CA GLN A 45 -1.89 25.41 -0.17
C GLN A 45 -2.40 24.09 0.43
N PRO A 46 -2.33 22.96 -0.30
CA PRO A 46 -2.75 21.66 0.22
C PRO A 46 -2.14 21.32 1.58
N TRP A 47 -0.82 21.57 1.75
CA TRP A 47 -0.14 21.36 3.03
C TRP A 47 -0.79 22.13 4.18
N MET A 48 -1.08 23.41 3.96
CA MET A 48 -1.72 24.26 4.96
C MET A 48 -3.15 23.80 5.24
N ASN A 49 -3.89 23.43 4.19
CA ASN A 49 -5.27 22.99 4.33
C ASN A 49 -5.38 21.66 5.09
N TYR A 50 -4.38 20.78 4.96
CA TYR A 50 -4.34 19.50 5.66
C TYR A 50 -3.97 19.66 7.14
N HIS A 51 -2.93 20.44 7.45
CA HIS A 51 -2.43 20.59 8.82
C HIS A 51 -3.13 21.68 9.64
N TYR A 52 -3.70 22.68 8.96
CA TYR A 52 -4.35 23.85 9.56
C TYR A 52 -5.67 24.14 8.85
N PRO A 53 -6.64 23.20 8.89
CA PRO A 53 -7.94 23.38 8.25
C PRO A 53 -8.69 24.56 8.87
N ASP A 54 -9.47 25.25 8.05
CA ASP A 54 -10.42 26.28 8.50
C ASP A 54 -11.51 25.61 9.36
N PRO A 55 -11.61 25.90 10.67
CA PRO A 55 -12.53 25.21 11.58
C PRO A 55 -14.00 25.46 11.23
N ASP A 56 -14.31 26.54 10.50
CA ASP A 56 -15.68 26.86 10.07
C ASP A 56 -16.09 26.05 8.83
N LYS A 57 -15.12 25.48 8.10
CA LYS A 57 -15.35 24.80 6.80
C LYS A 57 -14.94 23.34 6.77
N ALA A 58 -14.10 22.91 7.70
CA ALA A 58 -13.55 21.56 7.73
C ALA A 58 -13.47 21.05 9.17
N CYS A 59 -13.90 19.81 9.36
CA CYS A 59 -13.78 19.08 10.61
C CYS A 59 -12.90 17.84 10.41
N ASN A 60 -12.23 17.41 11.48
CA ASN A 60 -11.41 16.21 11.47
C ASN A 60 -12.30 14.97 11.60
N TRP A 61 -12.38 14.17 10.53
CA TRP A 61 -13.11 12.89 10.50
C TRP A 61 -12.23 11.68 10.85
N GLY A 62 -10.99 11.92 11.27
CA GLY A 62 -10.08 10.86 11.68
C GLY A 62 -10.62 10.11 12.89
N ILE A 63 -10.60 8.78 12.82
CA ILE A 63 -10.91 7.92 13.96
C ILE A 63 -9.67 7.88 14.87
N PRO A 64 -9.82 8.10 16.19
CA PRO A 64 -8.68 7.98 17.10
C PRO A 64 -8.15 6.54 17.06
N ILE A 65 -6.87 6.40 16.74
CA ILE A 65 -6.18 5.10 16.73
C ILE A 65 -5.63 4.85 18.13
N ASP A 66 -5.91 3.67 18.68
CA ASP A 66 -5.27 3.20 19.89
C ASP A 66 -3.76 3.02 19.64
N ARG A 67 -2.97 3.89 20.29
CA ARG A 67 -1.51 3.92 20.14
C ARG A 67 -0.83 2.67 20.71
N GLN A 68 -1.43 2.03 21.71
CA GLN A 68 -0.88 0.82 22.30
C GLN A 68 -1.04 -0.35 21.32
N VAL A 69 -2.24 -0.54 20.78
CA VAL A 69 -2.51 -1.57 19.76
C VAL A 69 -1.66 -1.33 18.52
N LEU A 70 -1.56 -0.08 18.05
CA LEU A 70 -0.68 0.27 16.93
C LEU A 70 0.79 -0.07 17.22
N GLY A 71 1.26 0.20 18.44
CA GLY A 71 2.63 -0.14 18.85
C GLY A 71 2.90 -1.65 18.85
N GLU A 72 1.93 -2.45 19.25
CA GLU A 72 2.02 -3.92 19.18
C GLU A 72 2.04 -4.42 17.73
N MET A 73 1.20 -3.83 16.86
CA MET A 73 1.17 -4.15 15.42
C MET A 73 2.47 -3.76 14.68
N LEU A 74 3.13 -2.68 15.10
CA LEU A 74 4.37 -2.21 14.48
C LEU A 74 5.62 -2.96 14.96
N ARG A 75 5.58 -3.60 16.13
CA ARG A 75 6.74 -4.29 16.73
C ARG A 75 7.39 -5.33 15.80
N PRO A 76 6.66 -6.19 15.08
CA PRO A 76 7.27 -7.14 14.13
C PRO A 76 7.96 -6.47 12.95
N LEU A 77 7.56 -5.24 12.61
CA LEU A 77 8.08 -4.50 11.46
C LEU A 77 9.26 -3.57 11.82
N ALA A 78 9.64 -3.48 13.10
CA ALA A 78 10.63 -2.52 13.57
C ALA A 78 12.03 -2.68 12.94
N GLY A 79 12.37 -3.89 12.50
CA GLY A 79 13.63 -4.18 11.80
C GLY A 79 13.56 -4.01 10.27
N ILE A 80 12.38 -3.70 9.72
CA ILE A 80 12.16 -3.60 8.28
C ILE A 80 12.33 -2.15 7.86
N ASP A 81 13.34 -1.90 7.05
CA ASP A 81 13.52 -0.60 6.42
C ASP A 81 12.64 -0.47 5.17
N ILE A 82 11.52 0.24 5.30
CA ILE A 82 10.62 0.57 4.17
C ILE A 82 11.29 1.49 3.13
N SER A 83 12.44 2.07 3.46
CA SER A 83 13.21 2.94 2.56
C SER A 83 14.19 2.16 1.67
N THR A 84 14.24 0.83 1.77
CA THR A 84 15.03 -0.01 0.87
C THR A 84 14.27 -1.25 0.43
N CYS A 85 14.39 -1.60 -0.84
CA CYS A 85 13.87 -2.86 -1.37
C CYS A 85 14.96 -3.95 -1.45
N LEU A 86 16.23 -3.58 -1.23
CA LEU A 86 17.38 -4.49 -1.27
C LEU A 86 17.96 -4.68 0.13
N GLU A 87 18.41 -5.91 0.41
CA GLU A 87 19.16 -6.19 1.64
C GLU A 87 20.40 -5.29 1.72
N PRO A 88 20.81 -4.83 2.92
CA PRO A 88 21.90 -3.87 3.08
C PRO A 88 23.19 -4.29 2.37
N GLU A 89 23.58 -5.56 2.49
CA GLU A 89 24.78 -6.12 1.84
C GLU A 89 24.67 -6.10 0.30
N THR A 90 23.48 -6.39 -0.23
CA THR A 90 23.22 -6.39 -1.68
C THR A 90 23.27 -4.96 -2.21
N LYS A 91 22.68 -4.01 -1.46
CA LYS A 91 22.67 -2.59 -1.81
C LYS A 91 24.07 -2.00 -1.81
N GLU A 92 24.88 -2.32 -0.80
CA GLU A 92 26.28 -1.92 -0.71
C GLU A 92 27.10 -2.46 -1.88
N TRP A 93 27.00 -3.76 -2.17
CA TRP A 93 27.67 -4.37 -3.31
C TRP A 93 27.27 -3.70 -4.64
N CYS A 94 25.98 -3.47 -4.87
CA CYS A 94 25.50 -2.82 -6.09
C CYS A 94 26.02 -1.38 -6.20
N ARG A 95 26.05 -0.64 -5.08
CA ARG A 95 26.56 0.73 -5.03
C ARG A 95 28.03 0.79 -5.40
N ASP A 96 28.84 -0.13 -4.88
CA ASP A 96 30.28 -0.17 -5.18
C ASP A 96 30.52 -0.46 -6.66
N VAL A 97 29.80 -1.43 -7.24
CA VAL A 97 29.86 -1.74 -8.67
C VAL A 97 29.38 -0.56 -9.52
N LEU A 98 28.32 0.14 -9.11
CA LEU A 98 27.81 1.34 -9.79
C LEU A 98 28.80 2.52 -9.72
N ALA A 99 29.46 2.70 -8.58
CA ALA A 99 30.49 3.73 -8.40
C ALA A 99 31.69 3.48 -9.32
N GLU A 100 32.14 2.22 -9.46
CA GLU A 100 33.18 1.84 -10.45
C GLU A 100 32.79 2.20 -11.90
N MET A 101 31.49 2.15 -12.21
CA MET A 101 30.97 2.49 -13.53
C MET A 101 30.79 4.00 -13.76
N GLY A 102 30.99 4.83 -12.73
CA GLY A 102 30.77 6.28 -12.79
C GLY A 102 29.30 6.68 -12.74
N TYR A 103 28.46 5.89 -12.04
CA TYR A 103 27.04 6.16 -11.88
C TYR A 103 26.77 7.49 -11.13
N ASP A 104 27.52 7.72 -10.04
CA ASP A 104 27.32 8.88 -9.17
C ASP A 104 27.51 10.21 -9.91
N ASP A 105 28.47 10.26 -10.85
CA ASP A 105 28.71 11.45 -11.68
C ASP A 105 27.53 11.78 -12.60
N VAL A 106 26.79 10.77 -13.06
CA VAL A 106 25.61 10.97 -13.90
C VAL A 106 24.41 11.40 -13.05
N VAL A 107 24.21 10.79 -11.87
CA VAL A 107 23.13 11.15 -10.95
C VAL A 107 23.27 12.58 -10.43
N LEU A 108 24.49 12.98 -10.06
CA LEU A 108 24.78 14.34 -9.59
C LEU A 108 24.75 15.39 -10.72
N GLY A 109 24.58 14.97 -11.98
CA GLY A 109 24.59 15.86 -13.13
C GLY A 109 25.97 16.40 -13.51
N ASN A 110 27.04 15.83 -12.96
CA ASN A 110 28.43 16.21 -13.26
C ASN A 110 28.85 15.73 -14.66
N HIS A 111 28.25 14.66 -15.16
CA HIS A 111 28.54 14.08 -16.46
C HIS A 111 27.27 13.80 -17.26
N GLN A 112 27.22 14.24 -18.53
CA GLN A 112 26.10 13.92 -19.42
C GLN A 112 26.30 12.58 -20.12
N ASP A 113 25.32 11.68 -19.98
CA ASP A 113 25.31 10.42 -20.69
C ASP A 113 25.12 10.63 -22.21
N PRO A 114 25.77 9.83 -23.08
CA PRO A 114 25.50 9.86 -24.51
C PRO A 114 24.03 9.59 -24.88
N ASP A 115 23.31 8.72 -24.15
CA ASP A 115 21.87 8.52 -24.35
C ASP A 115 21.05 9.46 -23.46
N LYS A 116 20.78 10.68 -23.96
CA LYS A 116 20.00 11.70 -23.25
C LYS A 116 18.59 11.27 -22.87
N LEU A 117 17.98 10.35 -23.63
CA LEU A 117 16.62 9.89 -23.37
C LEU A 117 16.60 8.81 -22.28
N ARG A 118 17.71 8.09 -22.11
CA ARG A 118 17.81 6.97 -21.18
C ARG A 118 19.19 6.95 -20.49
N PRO A 119 19.50 7.96 -19.67
CA PRO A 119 20.82 8.11 -19.06
C PRO A 119 21.22 6.92 -18.19
N PHE A 120 20.24 6.23 -17.58
CA PHE A 120 20.49 5.13 -16.66
C PHE A 120 20.52 3.73 -17.33
N LYS A 121 20.19 3.63 -18.62
CA LYS A 121 20.04 2.34 -19.30
C LYS A 121 21.35 1.55 -19.35
N ARG A 122 22.49 2.22 -19.59
CA ARG A 122 23.78 1.52 -19.65
C ARG A 122 24.16 0.91 -18.30
N PHE A 123 23.88 1.63 -17.21
CA PHE A 123 24.19 1.20 -15.84
C PHE A 123 23.34 0.00 -15.46
N TYR A 124 22.04 0.03 -15.77
CA TYR A 124 21.16 -1.11 -15.56
C TYR A 124 21.66 -2.36 -16.31
N LEU A 125 21.96 -2.26 -17.61
CA LEU A 125 22.41 -3.41 -18.39
C LEU A 125 23.76 -3.96 -17.89
N ALA A 126 24.72 -3.08 -17.62
CA ALA A 126 26.04 -3.47 -17.15
C ALA A 126 26.00 -4.08 -15.73
N LEU A 127 25.21 -3.50 -14.83
CA LEU A 127 25.02 -4.03 -13.48
C LEU A 127 24.34 -5.39 -13.52
N ARG A 128 23.30 -5.56 -14.35
CA ARG A 128 22.63 -6.85 -14.53
C ARG A 128 23.61 -7.93 -14.98
N ASP A 129 24.46 -7.64 -15.96
CA ASP A 129 25.45 -8.60 -16.45
C ASP A 129 26.49 -8.96 -15.37
N ARG A 130 26.88 -8.00 -14.52
CA ARG A 130 27.74 -8.25 -13.34
C ARG A 130 27.04 -9.09 -12.27
N ILE A 131 25.76 -8.85 -12.01
CA ILE A 131 24.97 -9.64 -11.06
C ILE A 131 24.86 -11.10 -11.51
N ILE A 132 24.62 -11.33 -12.80
CA ILE A 132 24.56 -12.69 -13.37
C ILE A 132 25.89 -13.41 -13.12
N GLN A 133 27.02 -12.77 -13.45
CA GLN A 133 28.35 -13.34 -13.21
C GLN A 133 28.62 -13.63 -11.73
N HIS A 134 28.19 -12.73 -10.84
CA HIS A 134 28.36 -12.89 -9.39
C HIS A 134 27.55 -14.09 -8.86
N ILE A 135 26.28 -14.21 -9.26
CA ILE A 135 25.41 -15.32 -8.88
C ILE A 135 25.95 -16.66 -9.40
N GLU A 136 26.44 -16.70 -10.64
CA GLU A 136 27.07 -17.89 -11.23
C GLU A 136 28.34 -18.30 -10.47
N SER A 137 29.13 -17.31 -10.03
CA SER A 137 30.36 -17.55 -9.28
C SER A 137 30.13 -17.99 -7.82
N ARG A 138 28.90 -17.86 -7.31
CA ARG A 138 28.49 -18.20 -5.93
C ARG A 138 29.38 -17.58 -4.84
N GLN A 139 29.94 -16.42 -5.12
CA GLN A 139 30.73 -15.67 -4.14
C GLN A 139 29.83 -14.92 -3.15
N PRO A 140 30.29 -14.69 -1.90
CA PRO A 140 29.61 -13.79 -0.99
C PRO A 140 29.76 -12.32 -1.47
N PRO A 141 28.79 -11.43 -1.21
CA PRO A 141 27.52 -11.69 -0.53
C PRO A 141 26.49 -12.40 -1.43
N VAL A 142 25.55 -13.10 -0.80
CA VAL A 142 24.41 -13.68 -1.52
C VAL A 142 23.45 -12.54 -1.84
N LEU A 143 23.37 -12.19 -3.12
CA LEU A 143 22.53 -11.08 -3.58
C LEU A 143 21.05 -11.44 -3.39
N ALA A 144 20.33 -10.61 -2.65
CA ALA A 144 18.95 -10.87 -2.27
C ALA A 144 18.10 -9.59 -2.23
N TYR A 145 16.82 -9.76 -2.53
CA TYR A 145 15.79 -8.76 -2.32
C TYR A 145 15.36 -8.78 -0.85
N CYS A 146 15.03 -7.61 -0.28
CA CYS A 146 14.45 -7.56 1.06
C CYS A 146 13.19 -8.41 1.09
N ARG A 147 13.13 -9.40 1.97
CA ARG A 147 11.89 -10.17 2.11
C ARG A 147 10.77 -9.20 2.46
N ALA A 148 9.77 -9.12 1.58
CA ALA A 148 8.53 -8.45 1.93
C ALA A 148 8.03 -9.07 3.25
N PRO A 149 7.45 -8.28 4.17
CA PRO A 149 6.69 -8.83 5.28
C PRO A 149 5.42 -9.49 4.73
N THR A 150 5.56 -10.59 3.97
CA THR A 150 4.51 -11.55 3.67
C THR A 150 4.19 -12.24 4.98
N GLY A 151 3.33 -11.58 5.74
CA GLY A 151 3.03 -11.89 7.11
C GLY A 151 2.01 -10.91 7.69
N GLY A 152 1.98 -9.65 7.23
CA GLY A 152 1.05 -8.65 7.78
C GLY A 152 -0.40 -9.12 7.83
N VAL A 153 -0.94 -9.69 6.76
CA VAL A 153 -2.33 -10.18 6.73
C VAL A 153 -2.50 -11.46 7.57
N ALA A 154 -1.64 -12.47 7.40
CA ALA A 154 -1.78 -13.74 8.12
C ALA A 154 -1.49 -13.61 9.63
N GLU A 155 -0.51 -12.79 10.02
CA GLU A 155 -0.23 -12.46 11.42
C GLU A 155 -1.32 -11.57 12.01
N TYR A 156 -1.90 -10.65 11.23
CA TYR A 156 -3.06 -9.87 11.66
C TYR A 156 -4.29 -10.74 11.85
N GLU A 157 -4.57 -11.66 10.92
CA GLU A 157 -5.64 -12.64 11.04
C GLU A 157 -5.44 -13.55 12.26
N ALA A 158 -4.20 -13.98 12.53
CA ALA A 158 -3.87 -14.74 13.72
C ALA A 158 -4.02 -13.93 15.02
N LEU A 159 -3.62 -12.66 15.02
CA LEU A 159 -3.81 -11.74 16.14
C LEU A 159 -5.30 -11.45 16.40
N LEU A 160 -6.07 -11.22 15.34
CA LEU A 160 -7.51 -11.01 15.41
C LEU A 160 -8.23 -12.26 15.94
N ALA A 161 -7.83 -13.44 15.47
CA ALA A 161 -8.37 -14.71 15.97
C ALA A 161 -8.08 -14.90 17.48
N ARG A 162 -6.87 -14.59 17.93
CA ARG A 162 -6.50 -14.65 19.36
C ARG A 162 -7.24 -13.62 20.21
N ALA A 163 -7.41 -12.41 19.70
CA ALA A 163 -8.17 -11.36 20.40
C ALA A 163 -9.65 -11.73 20.53
N ASN A 164 -10.24 -12.31 19.47
CA ASN A 164 -11.62 -12.81 19.50
C ASN A 164 -11.79 -13.99 20.47
N GLN A 165 -10.82 -14.91 20.51
CA GLN A 165 -10.81 -16.02 21.50
C GLN A 165 -10.71 -15.50 22.93
N ALA A 166 -9.77 -14.59 23.22
CA ALA A 166 -9.65 -13.99 24.56
C ALA A 166 -10.94 -13.27 25.00
N ARG A 167 -11.64 -12.62 24.06
CA ARG A 167 -12.94 -11.98 24.32
C ARG A 167 -14.05 -13.00 24.59
N GLN A 168 -14.01 -14.16 23.94
CA GLN A 168 -14.96 -15.25 24.16
C GLN A 168 -14.70 -15.95 25.50
N ASP A 169 -13.44 -16.17 25.85
CA ASP A 169 -13.02 -16.75 27.13
C ASP A 169 -13.39 -15.83 28.31
N GLU A 170 -13.28 -14.51 28.16
CA GLU A 170 -13.75 -13.53 29.16
C GLU A 170 -15.28 -13.47 29.29
N LEU A 171 -16.03 -13.87 28.26
CA LEU A 171 -17.50 -13.97 28.27
C LEU A 171 -18.00 -15.31 28.84
N GLU A 172 -17.17 -16.37 28.84
CA GLU A 172 -17.51 -17.68 29.41
C GLU A 172 -17.40 -17.74 30.95
N ASP A 173 -16.65 -16.82 31.58
CA ASP A 173 -16.46 -16.75 33.04
C ASP A 173 -17.45 -15.82 33.77
N GLY A 174 -18.42 -15.24 33.04
CA GLY A 174 -19.54 -14.46 33.58
C GLY A 174 -20.88 -15.04 33.13
N GLU A 175 -21.84 -15.14 34.04
CA GLU A 175 -23.22 -15.61 33.77
C GLU A 175 -23.78 -15.04 32.45
N PRO A 176 -24.59 -15.83 31.70
CA PRO A 176 -24.96 -15.48 30.34
C PRO A 176 -25.73 -14.15 30.31
N ALA A 177 -25.05 -13.10 29.83
CA ALA A 177 -25.73 -11.87 29.47
C ALA A 177 -26.63 -12.17 28.26
N GLU A 178 -27.92 -11.90 28.43
CA GLU A 178 -28.94 -12.04 27.39
C GLU A 178 -28.47 -11.41 26.08
N GLN A 179 -28.66 -12.14 24.98
CA GLN A 179 -28.30 -11.70 23.64
C GLN A 179 -28.98 -10.35 23.35
N PRO A 180 -28.27 -9.31 22.90
CA PRO A 180 -28.95 -8.18 22.30
C PRO A 180 -29.56 -8.68 20.98
N LEU A 181 -30.89 -8.73 20.95
CA LEU A 181 -31.68 -8.94 19.74
C LEU A 181 -31.42 -7.73 18.83
N VAL A 182 -30.39 -7.81 17.98
CA VAL A 182 -30.20 -6.84 16.90
C VAL A 182 -30.96 -7.39 15.71
N GLU A 183 -32.23 -7.01 15.64
CA GLU A 183 -33.07 -7.16 14.47
C GLU A 183 -32.47 -6.27 13.37
N PHE A 184 -31.79 -6.89 12.40
CA PHE A 184 -31.33 -6.20 11.19
C PHE A 184 -32.54 -5.97 10.29
N SER A 185 -33.23 -4.86 10.49
CA SER A 185 -34.09 -4.28 9.47
C SER A 185 -33.17 -3.76 8.36
N VAL A 186 -33.11 -4.47 7.24
CA VAL A 186 -32.52 -3.93 6.02
C VAL A 186 -33.58 -3.02 5.42
N GLU A 187 -33.40 -1.71 5.58
CA GLU A 187 -34.16 -0.72 4.83
C GLU A 187 -33.38 -0.39 3.56
N ASP A 188 -33.86 -0.90 2.43
CA ASP A 188 -33.54 -0.45 1.09
C ASP A 188 -34.04 1.00 0.94
N GLU A 189 -33.29 1.88 0.27
CA GLU A 189 -33.62 3.30 0.04
C GLU A 189 -34.89 3.55 -0.82
N GLU A 190 -35.76 2.56 -1.02
CA GLU A 190 -37.05 2.69 -1.68
C GLU A 190 -38.18 1.94 -0.94
N GLY A 191 -38.19 1.91 0.39
CA GLY A 191 -39.40 1.84 1.24
C GLY A 191 -40.52 0.86 0.84
N ASN A 192 -40.18 -0.35 0.38
CA ASN A 192 -41.16 -1.37 0.03
C ASN A 192 -40.68 -2.73 0.58
N ASP A 193 -41.47 -3.32 1.47
CA ASP A 193 -41.18 -4.60 2.12
C ASP A 193 -41.05 -5.73 1.08
N ILE A 194 -39.94 -6.48 1.14
CA ILE A 194 -39.74 -7.69 0.34
C ILE A 194 -40.49 -8.86 1.01
N GLU A 195 -41.67 -9.17 0.50
CA GLU A 195 -42.40 -10.40 0.85
C GLU A 195 -41.54 -11.63 0.51
N GLU A 196 -41.32 -12.45 1.53
CA GLU A 196 -40.64 -13.74 1.53
C GLU A 196 -41.35 -14.71 0.58
N VAL A 197 -40.79 -14.93 -0.61
CA VAL A 197 -41.27 -15.99 -1.52
C VAL A 197 -40.77 -17.33 -0.97
N SER A 198 -41.66 -18.03 -0.27
CA SER A 198 -41.50 -19.44 0.09
C SER A 198 -41.60 -20.30 -1.18
N ASP A 199 -40.50 -20.97 -1.51
CA ASP A 199 -40.39 -21.95 -2.60
C ASP A 199 -40.87 -23.32 -2.10
N ASP A 200 -42.14 -23.64 -2.35
CA ASP A 200 -42.66 -25.01 -2.29
C ASP A 200 -42.90 -25.50 -3.73
N GLY A 201 -41.97 -26.30 -4.22
CA GLY A 201 -42.12 -27.03 -5.48
C GLY A 201 -43.11 -28.18 -5.38
N GLU A 202 -43.89 -28.41 -6.43
CA GLU A 202 -43.92 -29.67 -7.20
C GLU A 202 -45.09 -29.69 -8.22
N ASP A 203 -44.71 -30.05 -9.45
CA ASP A 203 -45.42 -30.83 -10.49
C ASP A 203 -46.84 -30.50 -10.98
N GLY A 204 -46.96 -30.38 -12.30
CA GLY A 204 -48.26 -30.50 -12.98
C GLY A 204 -48.30 -30.12 -14.47
N ASP A 205 -47.81 -31.02 -15.31
CA ASP A 205 -48.06 -31.13 -16.76
C ASP A 205 -49.48 -30.73 -17.22
N ARG A 206 -49.61 -29.88 -18.26
CA ARG A 206 -50.46 -30.10 -19.46
C ARG A 206 -50.58 -28.90 -20.44
N SER A 207 -50.12 -29.18 -21.66
CA SER A 207 -50.68 -28.92 -23.00
C SER A 207 -51.43 -27.62 -23.37
N ASP A 208 -50.93 -27.03 -24.48
CA ASP A 208 -51.64 -26.54 -25.68
C ASP A 208 -52.58 -25.33 -25.61
N GLY A 209 -52.27 -24.33 -26.45
CA GLY A 209 -53.27 -23.56 -27.20
C GLY A 209 -53.02 -22.06 -27.33
N GLU A 210 -52.37 -21.61 -28.41
CA GLU A 210 -52.82 -20.42 -29.17
C GLU A 210 -54.25 -20.69 -29.69
N PRO A 211 -55.13 -19.71 -29.99
CA PRO A 211 -54.89 -18.39 -30.63
C PRO A 211 -55.76 -17.26 -29.97
N GLU A 212 -55.95 -16.01 -30.43
CA GLU A 212 -55.86 -15.25 -31.69
C GLU A 212 -55.37 -13.82 -31.40
#